data_AF-A0A0C2DVJ7-F1
#
_entry.id   AF-A0A0C2DVJ7-F1
#
_cell.length_a   1.000
_cell.length_b   1.000
_cell.length_c   1.000
_cell.angle_alpha   90.00
_cell.angle_beta   90.00
_cell.angle_gamma   90.00
#
_symmetry.space_group_name_H-M   'P 1'
#
loop_
_entity.id
_entity.type
_entity.pdbx_description
1 polymer ?
#
loop_
_entity_poly.entity_id
_entity_poly.type
_entity_poly.pdbx_seq_one_letter_code
_entity_poly.pdbx_strand_id
1 'polypeptide(L)'
;MLIANDVDKKRCYMLIHQTLKRFHTASCVVICEDAARMPVLKGKEDEPLKFDRILCDVICSGDGTLRKNPEIWAKWTPQDALGLHRMQFSIAQRLTTLYLFFIRLPHRTPL
;
A
#
# COMPACT_ATOMS: atom_id res chain seq x y z
N MET A 1 -0.92 12.72 8.39
CA MET A 1 -1.42 11.50 9.06
C MET A 1 -0.99 10.31 8.24
N LEU A 2 -0.48 9.25 8.89
CA LEU A 2 -0.08 8.00 8.23
C LEU A 2 -1.16 6.93 8.46
N ILE A 3 -1.53 6.20 7.41
CA ILE A 3 -2.40 5.03 7.50
C ILE A 3 -1.59 3.82 7.03
N ALA A 4 -1.35 2.89 7.94
CA ALA A 4 -0.68 1.63 7.65
C ALA A 4 -1.72 0.52 7.56
N ASN A 5 -1.78 -0.16 6.42
CA ASN A 5 -2.71 -1.26 6.19
C ASN A 5 -1.96 -2.57 5.98
N ASP A 6 -2.44 -3.65 6.61
CA ASP A 6 -1.99 -5.00 6.30
C ASP A 6 -3.16 -5.98 6.41
N VAL A 7 -3.30 -6.89 5.45
CA VAL A 7 -4.37 -7.91 5.46
C VAL A 7 -4.16 -8.96 6.57
N ASP A 8 -2.93 -9.13 7.04
CA ASP A 8 -2.60 -10.07 8.12
C ASP A 8 -2.63 -9.38 9.49
N LYS A 9 -3.48 -9.91 10.38
CA LYS A 9 -3.65 -9.37 11.73
C LYS A 9 -2.37 -9.43 12.57
N LYS A 10 -1.55 -10.47 12.44
CA LYS A 10 -0.29 -10.59 13.20
C LYS A 10 0.71 -9.52 12.77
N ARG A 11 0.78 -9.26 11.46
CA ARG A 11 1.59 -8.15 10.91
C ARG A 11 1.07 -6.79 11.38
N CYS A 12 -0.25 -6.58 11.42
CA CYS A 12 -0.84 -5.39 12.03
C CYS A 12 -0.44 -5.21 13.50
N TYR A 13 -0.49 -6.27 14.32
CA TYR A 13 -0.05 -6.20 15.72
C TYR A 13 1.42 -5.82 15.85
N MET A 14 2.29 -6.39 15.00
CA MET A 14 3.70 -6.02 14.95
C MET A 14 3.88 -4.54 14.58
N LEU A 15 3.14 -4.04 13.58
CA LEU A 15 3.15 -2.63 13.18
C LEU A 15 2.72 -1.73 14.33
N ILE A 16 1.62 -2.04 15.02
CA ILE A 16 1.16 -1.30 16.21
C ILE A 16 2.27 -1.27 17.27
N HIS A 17 2.88 -2.41 17.56
CA HIS A 17 3.93 -2.50 18.57
C HIS A 17 5.16 -1.67 18.19
N GLN A 18 5.58 -1.71 16.93
CA GLN A 18 6.73 -0.96 16.46
C GLN A 18 6.43 0.55 16.36
N THR A 19 5.28 0.91 15.79
CA THR A 19 4.92 2.31 15.50
C THR A 19 4.32 3.08 16.67
N LEU A 20 3.75 2.42 17.67
CA LEU A 20 3.23 3.11 18.87
C LEU A 20 4.18 3.05 20.06
N LYS A 21 4.96 1.96 20.22
CA LYS A 21 5.84 1.80 21.39
C LYS A 21 7.29 2.25 21.16
N ARG A 22 7.81 2.20 19.92
CA ARG A 22 9.22 2.57 19.64
C ARG A 22 9.37 3.94 19.01
N PHE A 23 8.48 4.32 18.12
CA PHE A 23 8.48 5.62 17.47
C PHE A 23 7.27 6.37 18.00
N HIS A 24 7.42 7.48 18.73
CA HIS A 24 6.29 8.23 19.29
C HIS A 24 5.54 9.01 18.18
N THR A 25 5.08 8.31 17.13
CA THR A 25 4.34 8.89 16.02
C THR A 25 2.90 9.13 16.44
N ALA A 26 2.60 10.35 16.88
CA ALA A 26 1.28 10.76 17.36
C ALA A 26 0.16 10.76 16.29
N SER A 27 0.49 10.50 15.02
CA SER A 27 -0.47 10.55 13.89
C SER A 27 -0.37 9.34 12.96
N CYS A 28 -0.43 8.13 13.52
CA CYS A 28 -0.46 6.88 12.77
C CYS A 28 -1.73 6.08 13.10
N VAL A 29 -2.39 5.56 12.08
CA VAL A 29 -3.54 4.65 12.21
C VAL A 29 -3.18 3.34 11.52
N VAL A 30 -3.39 2.21 12.21
CA VAL A 30 -3.23 0.88 11.62
C VAL A 30 -4.60 0.30 11.32
N ILE A 31 -4.80 -0.17 10.10
CA ILE A 31 -6.03 -0.82 9.64
C ILE A 31 -5.72 -2.21 9.07
N CYS A 32 -6.72 -3.09 9.06
CA CYS A 32 -6.58 -4.48 8.64
C CYS A 32 -7.60 -4.83 7.57
N GLU A 33 -7.34 -4.40 6.33
CA GLU A 33 -8.25 -4.59 5.20
C GLU A 33 -7.50 -5.13 3.96
N ASP A 34 -8.24 -5.76 3.06
CA ASP A 34 -7.70 -6.14 1.75
C ASP A 34 -7.44 -4.89 0.91
N ALA A 35 -6.18 -4.67 0.52
CA ALA A 35 -5.76 -3.49 -0.24
C ALA A 35 -6.47 -3.37 -1.61
N ALA A 36 -6.83 -4.49 -2.24
CA ALA A 36 -7.57 -4.49 -3.50
C ALA A 36 -9.02 -3.98 -3.33
N ARG A 37 -9.55 -4.05 -2.11
CA ARG A 37 -10.94 -3.70 -1.76
C ARG A 37 -11.04 -2.61 -0.69
N MET A 38 -9.92 -1.96 -0.36
CA MET A 38 -9.84 -0.89 0.62
C MET A 38 -10.99 0.09 0.41
N PRO A 39 -11.79 0.50 1.40
CA PRO A 39 -12.86 1.47 1.19
C PRO A 39 -12.33 2.90 0.98
N VAL A 40 -13.14 3.80 0.41
CA VAL A 40 -12.82 5.23 0.42
C VAL A 40 -13.07 5.73 1.83
N LEU A 41 -12.01 6.16 2.52
CA LEU A 41 -12.14 6.71 3.86
C LEU A 41 -12.85 8.06 3.78
N LYS A 42 -13.68 8.38 4.77
CA LYS A 42 -14.44 9.62 4.80
C LYS A 42 -14.00 10.50 5.96
N GLY A 43 -13.94 11.81 5.72
CA GLY A 43 -13.61 12.82 6.71
C GLY A 43 -14.79 13.21 7.60
N LYS A 44 -14.63 14.29 8.38
CA LYS A 44 -15.65 14.81 9.30
C LYS A 44 -16.94 15.27 8.63
N GLU A 45 -16.90 15.58 7.33
CA GLU A 45 -18.03 16.12 6.55
C GLU A 45 -18.50 15.13 5.47
N ASP A 46 -18.26 13.83 5.65
CA ASP A 46 -18.54 12.77 4.65
C ASP A 46 -17.73 12.91 3.34
N GLU A 47 -16.85 13.91 3.26
CA GLU A 47 -15.94 14.14 2.13
C GLU A 47 -14.95 12.97 1.96
N PRO A 48 -14.73 12.49 0.71
CA PRO A 48 -13.83 11.39 0.44
C PRO A 48 -12.37 11.82 0.69
N LEU A 49 -11.73 11.13 1.62
CA LEU A 49 -10.33 11.33 1.96
C LEU A 49 -9.46 10.68 0.89
N LYS A 50 -8.59 11.48 0.27
CA LYS A 50 -7.56 11.03 -0.68
C LYS A 50 -6.17 11.17 -0.08
N PHE A 51 -5.24 10.35 -0.57
CA PHE A 51 -3.85 10.37 -0.12
C PHE A 51 -2.96 11.16 -1.08
N ASP A 52 -2.10 12.03 -0.54
CA ASP A 52 -1.08 12.74 -1.34
C ASP A 52 0.01 11.81 -1.85
N ARG A 53 0.28 10.72 -1.11
CA ARG A 53 1.32 9.72 -1.38
C ARG A 53 0.84 8.36 -0.90
N ILE A 54 1.04 7.34 -1.73
CA ILE A 54 0.73 5.96 -1.41
C ILE A 54 1.97 5.12 -1.69
N LEU A 55 2.37 4.31 -0.71
CA LEU A 55 3.37 3.27 -0.86
C LEU A 55 2.67 1.92 -0.71
N CYS A 56 2.95 0.98 -1.61
CA CYS A 56 2.38 -0.35 -1.56
C CYS A 56 3.47 -1.40 -1.71
N ASP A 57 3.58 -2.26 -0.71
CA ASP A 57 4.42 -3.45 -0.73
C ASP A 57 3.51 -4.65 -1.03
N VAL A 58 3.44 -5.03 -2.31
CA VAL A 58 2.57 -6.11 -2.78
C VAL A 58 3.31 -7.44 -2.78
N ILE A 59 2.57 -8.52 -2.55
CA ILE A 59 3.11 -9.88 -2.72
C ILE A 59 3.61 -10.03 -4.15
N CYS A 60 4.83 -10.52 -4.29
CA CYS A 60 5.47 -10.80 -5.56
C CYS A 60 6.09 -12.20 -5.55
N SER A 61 6.57 -12.66 -6.71
CA SER A 61 7.21 -13.96 -6.89
C SER A 61 8.52 -14.14 -6.13
N GLY A 62 9.11 -13.04 -5.62
CA GLY A 62 10.29 -13.10 -4.75
C GLY A 62 11.61 -13.41 -5.45
N ASP A 63 11.65 -13.42 -6.78
CA ASP A 63 12.86 -13.62 -7.61
C ASP A 63 13.95 -12.57 -7.34
N GLY A 64 13.58 -11.34 -6.96
CA GLY A 64 14.53 -10.33 -6.49
C GLY A 64 15.23 -10.66 -5.16
N THR A 65 14.78 -11.72 -4.46
CA THR A 65 15.30 -12.10 -3.14
C THR A 65 16.20 -13.32 -3.14
N LEU A 66 16.57 -13.85 -4.32
CA LEU A 66 17.40 -15.07 -4.48
C LEU A 66 18.68 -15.08 -3.63
N ARG A 67 19.33 -13.91 -3.48
CA ARG A 67 20.52 -13.77 -2.62
C ARG A 67 20.23 -14.10 -1.14
N LYS A 68 19.06 -13.69 -0.62
CA LYS A 68 18.66 -13.88 0.77
C LYS A 68 17.88 -15.18 0.99
N ASN A 69 17.21 -15.67 -0.03
CA ASN A 69 16.41 -16.89 0.02
C ASN A 69 16.70 -17.76 -1.23
N PRO A 70 17.84 -18.48 -1.26
CA PRO A 70 18.28 -19.24 -2.43
C PRO A 70 17.35 -20.40 -2.78
N GLU A 71 16.56 -20.89 -1.82
CA GLU A 71 15.58 -21.97 -2.04
C GLU A 71 14.50 -21.61 -3.06
N ILE A 72 14.22 -20.31 -3.25
CA ILE A 72 13.27 -19.83 -4.25
C ILE A 72 13.71 -20.24 -5.65
N TRP A 73 15.02 -20.23 -5.96
CA TRP A 73 15.52 -20.56 -7.30
C TRP A 73 15.05 -21.93 -7.79
N ALA A 74 15.06 -22.92 -6.89
CA ALA A 74 14.72 -24.29 -7.22
C ALA A 74 13.21 -24.50 -7.45
N LYS A 75 12.36 -23.60 -6.95
CA LYS A 75 10.90 -23.71 -6.97
C LYS A 75 10.23 -22.69 -7.87
N TRP A 76 10.93 -21.62 -8.22
CA TRP A 76 10.36 -20.50 -8.95
C TRP A 76 10.03 -20.89 -10.39
N THR A 77 8.83 -20.52 -10.82
CA THR A 77 8.37 -20.66 -12.20
C THR A 77 7.80 -19.33 -12.70
N PRO A 78 7.83 -19.07 -14.02
CA PRO A 78 7.17 -17.90 -14.61
C PRO A 78 5.67 -17.84 -14.28
N GLN A 79 5.02 -18.99 -14.09
CA GLN A 79 3.61 -19.11 -13.71
C GLN A 79 3.33 -18.49 -12.34
N ASP A 80 4.28 -18.57 -11.38
CA ASP A 80 4.12 -17.95 -10.07
C ASP A 80 4.02 -16.42 -10.17
N ALA A 81 4.88 -15.81 -11.01
CA ALA A 81 4.84 -14.37 -11.26
C ALA A 81 3.53 -13.95 -11.96
N LEU A 82 3.11 -14.71 -12.98
CA LEU A 82 1.87 -14.44 -13.72
C LEU A 82 0.62 -14.59 -12.82
N GLY A 83 0.60 -15.59 -11.93
CA GLY A 83 -0.50 -15.81 -10.99
C GLY A 83 -0.69 -14.64 -10.02
N LEU A 84 0.41 -14.00 -9.61
CA LEU A 84 0.38 -12.84 -8.70
C LEU A 84 0.07 -11.52 -9.41
N HIS A 85 0.39 -11.39 -10.69
CA HIS A 85 0.22 -10.17 -11.46
C HIS A 85 -1.21 -9.60 -11.39
N ARG A 86 -2.23 -10.47 -11.49
CA ARG A 86 -3.64 -10.03 -11.42
C ARG A 86 -3.97 -9.35 -10.09
N MET A 87 -3.47 -9.89 -8.98
CA MET A 87 -3.67 -9.30 -7.66
C MET A 87 -2.94 -7.95 -7.55
N GLN A 88 -1.67 -7.90 -7.97
CA GLN A 88 -0.86 -6.69 -7.96
C GLN A 88 -1.52 -5.56 -8.76
N PHE A 89 -2.05 -5.89 -9.94
CA PHE A 89 -2.77 -4.94 -10.80
C PHE A 89 -4.06 -4.44 -10.14
N SER A 90 -4.86 -5.34 -9.55
CA SER A 90 -6.09 -4.96 -8.83
C SER A 90 -5.81 -3.98 -7.69
N ILE A 91 -4.74 -4.24 -6.92
CA ILE A 91 -4.28 -3.32 -5.87
C ILE A 91 -3.88 -1.97 -6.49
N ALA A 92 -3.06 -1.95 -7.53
CA ALA A 92 -2.63 -0.71 -8.18
C ALA A 92 -3.81 0.13 -8.72
N GLN A 93 -4.80 -0.52 -9.34
CA GLN A 93 -6.03 0.13 -9.79
C GLN A 93 -6.77 0.75 -8.61
N ARG A 94 -6.93 0.03 -7.50
CA ARG A 94 -7.61 0.57 -6.33
C ARG A 94 -6.86 1.76 -5.73
N LEU A 95 -5.54 1.69 -5.61
CA LEU A 95 -4.75 2.79 -5.04
C LEU A 95 -4.82 4.05 -5.90
N THR A 96 -4.90 3.92 -7.21
CA THR A 96 -5.08 5.06 -8.13
C THR A 96 -6.35 5.85 -7.79
N THR A 97 -7.44 5.16 -7.46
CA THR A 97 -8.71 5.82 -7.09
C THR A 97 -8.67 6.48 -5.70
N LEU A 98 -7.75 6.07 -4.83
CA LEU A 98 -7.53 6.64 -3.50
C LEU A 98 -6.50 7.79 -3.51
N TYR A 99 -5.75 7.92 -4.60
CA TYR A 99 -4.69 8.91 -4.74
C TYR A 99 -5.26 10.30 -5.08
N LEU A 100 -4.69 11.34 -4.48
CA LEU A 100 -4.97 12.72 -4.83
C LEU A 100 -4.17 13.09 -6.09
N PHE A 101 -4.81 12.98 -7.25
CA PHE A 101 -4.20 13.40 -8.51
C PHE A 101 -4.29 14.93 -8.65
N PHE A 102 -3.25 15.65 -8.22
CA PHE A 102 -3.09 17.06 -8.55
C PHE A 102 -2.63 17.19 -10.00
N ILE A 103 -3.55 17.39 -10.94
CA ILE A 103 -3.19 17.99 -12.23
C ILE A 103 -2.80 19.43 -11.90
N ARG A 104 -1.50 19.69 -11.73
CA ARG A 104 -1.00 21.06 -11.77
C ARG A 104 -1.19 21.53 -13.21
N LEU A 105 -2.35 22.13 -13.51
CA LEU A 105 -2.50 22.95 -14.70
C LEU A 105 -1.34 23.96 -14.66
N PRO A 106 -0.57 24.12 -15.75
CA PRO A 106 0.46 25.15 -15.77
C PRO A 106 -0.26 26.47 -15.48
N HIS A 107 0.14 27.12 -14.38
CA HIS A 107 -0.31 28.46 -14.06
C HIS A 107 -0.09 29.33 -15.29
N ARG A 108 -1.17 29.84 -15.89
CA ARG A 108 -1.10 31.09 -16.64
C ARG A 108 -0.67 32.14 -15.63
N THR A 109 0.57 32.62 -15.75
CA THR A 109 0.99 33.87 -15.12
C THR A 109 0.14 35.01 -15.67
N PRO A 110 -0.39 35.91 -14.83
CA PRO A 110 -0.99 37.15 -15.28
C PRO A 110 0.11 38.22 -15.31
N LEU A 111 0.68 38.48 -16.49
CA LEU A 111 1.26 39.78 -16.89
C LEU A 111 1.14 39.89 -18.41
#